data_AF-A0A4Z0Y5F2-F1
#
_entry.id   AF-A0A4Z0Y5F2-F1
#
_cell.length_a   1.000
_cell.length_b   1.000
_cell.length_c   1.000
_cell.angle_alpha   90.00
_cell.angle_beta   90.00
_cell.angle_gamma   90.00
#
_symmetry.space_group_name_H-M   'P 1'
#
loop_
_entity.id
_entity.type
_entity.pdbx_description
1 polymer ?
#
loop_
_entity_poly.entity_id
_entity_poly.type
_entity_poly.pdbx_seq_one_letter_code
_entity_poly.pdbx_strand_id
1 'polypeptide(L)'
;MRELVNQIWNLEHFSDEKLAKYMRCLLKVTLPMEHKIPLNVIEEISTMVKELANRKKHFPPLELEWITITAFNHGVDLYGIHEDELSKAWASHALTIAHYLGDGGELERQLQDKYTKLKWDDIQAADET
;
A
#
# COMPACT_ATOMS: atom_id res chain seq x y z
N MET A 1 -15.00 -5.57 -0.55
CA MET A 1 -13.79 -5.44 -1.40
C MET A 1 -13.32 -6.78 -1.94
N ARG A 2 -12.94 -7.73 -1.08
CA ARG A 2 -12.55 -9.09 -1.50
C ARG A 2 -13.54 -9.79 -2.44
N GLU A 3 -14.85 -9.65 -2.21
CA GLU A 3 -15.87 -10.21 -3.11
C GLU A 3 -15.87 -9.57 -4.50
N LEU A 4 -15.67 -8.26 -4.60
CA LEU A 4 -15.57 -7.57 -5.91
C LEU A 4 -14.32 -8.02 -6.66
N VAL A 5 -13.18 -8.13 -5.97
CA VAL A 5 -11.94 -8.63 -6.56
C VAL A 5 -12.09 -10.08 -7.04
N ASN A 6 -12.72 -10.94 -6.24
CA ASN A 6 -12.99 -12.33 -6.61
C ASN A 6 -13.97 -12.46 -7.79
N GLN A 7 -14.99 -11.60 -7.85
CA GLN A 7 -15.94 -11.58 -8.96
C GLN A 7 -15.27 -11.09 -10.24
N ILE A 8 -14.45 -10.04 -10.19
CA ILE A 8 -13.64 -9.56 -11.33
C ILE A 8 -12.70 -10.66 -11.82
N TRP A 9 -12.03 -11.36 -10.89
CA TRP A 9 -11.14 -12.47 -11.21
C TRP A 9 -11.88 -13.62 -11.93
N ASN A 10 -13.07 -13.99 -11.46
CA ASN A 10 -13.87 -15.07 -12.03
C ASN A 10 -14.58 -14.69 -13.34
N LEU A 11 -14.95 -13.43 -13.54
CA LEU A 11 -15.72 -12.99 -14.70
C LEU A 11 -14.87 -12.83 -15.98
N GLU A 12 -13.56 -12.61 -15.88
CA GLU A 12 -12.76 -12.14 -17.03
C GLU A 12 -11.48 -12.92 -17.36
N HIS A 13 -11.14 -14.02 -16.68
CA HIS A 13 -9.86 -14.73 -16.90
C HIS A 13 -8.67 -13.76 -16.93
N PHE A 14 -8.63 -12.84 -15.96
CA PHE A 14 -7.65 -11.77 -15.91
C PHE A 14 -6.22 -12.31 -15.97
N SER A 15 -5.43 -11.85 -16.94
CA SER A 15 -3.98 -12.02 -16.86
C SER A 15 -3.44 -11.20 -15.68
N ASP A 16 -2.33 -11.67 -15.09
CA ASP A 16 -1.68 -10.99 -13.97
C ASP A 16 -1.38 -9.50 -14.31
N GLU A 17 -1.08 -9.20 -15.58
CA GLU A 17 -0.87 -7.83 -16.10
C GLU A 17 -2.13 -6.95 -16.09
N LYS A 18 -3.27 -7.51 -16.53
CA LYS A 18 -4.51 -6.75 -16.55
C LYS A 18 -4.95 -6.47 -15.11
N LEU A 19 -4.92 -7.47 -14.23
CA LEU A 19 -5.29 -7.28 -12.83
C LEU A 19 -4.47 -6.16 -12.19
N ALA A 20 -3.15 -6.13 -12.46
CA ALA A 20 -2.27 -5.09 -11.96
C ALA A 20 -2.70 -3.67 -12.35
N LYS A 21 -3.05 -3.47 -13.62
CA LYS A 21 -3.57 -2.18 -14.13
C LYS A 21 -4.90 -1.81 -13.48
N TYR A 22 -5.79 -2.78 -13.26
CA TYR A 22 -7.05 -2.54 -12.56
C TYR A 22 -6.84 -2.13 -11.11
N MET A 23 -5.93 -2.79 -10.39
CA MET A 23 -5.60 -2.42 -9.00
C MET A 23 -5.04 -1.00 -8.92
N ARG A 24 -4.16 -0.61 -9.86
CA ARG A 24 -3.70 0.78 -9.97
C ARG A 24 -4.84 1.76 -10.19
N CYS A 25 -5.73 1.47 -11.15
CA CYS A 25 -6.87 2.34 -11.44
C CYS A 25 -7.80 2.45 -10.22
N LEU A 26 -8.10 1.33 -9.57
CA LEU A 26 -8.96 1.29 -8.39
C LEU A 26 -8.37 2.09 -7.23
N LEU A 27 -7.07 1.96 -6.96
CA LEU A 27 -6.37 2.78 -5.97
C LEU A 27 -6.49 4.27 -6.32
N LYS A 28 -6.17 4.67 -7.55
CA LYS A 28 -6.29 6.07 -8.00
C LYS A 28 -7.68 6.66 -7.79
N VAL A 29 -8.72 5.91 -8.17
CA VAL A 29 -10.11 6.35 -8.07
C VAL A 29 -10.56 6.47 -6.62
N THR A 30 -10.02 5.64 -5.72
CA THR A 30 -10.44 5.60 -4.31
C THR A 30 -9.67 6.55 -3.40
N LEU A 31 -8.46 6.98 -3.78
CA LEU A 31 -7.66 7.94 -2.99
C LEU A 31 -8.40 9.22 -2.54
N PRO A 32 -9.22 9.89 -3.37
CA PRO A 32 -9.95 11.10 -2.94
C PRO A 32 -11.22 10.80 -2.12
N MET A 33 -11.56 9.54 -1.89
CA MET A 33 -12.75 9.14 -1.14
C MET A 33 -12.45 9.11 0.37
N GLU A 34 -13.46 8.78 1.19
CA GLU A 34 -13.29 8.54 2.63
C GLU A 34 -12.17 7.53 2.89
N HIS A 35 -11.22 7.85 3.79
CA HIS A 35 -9.96 7.14 4.02
C HIS A 35 -10.07 5.62 4.11
N LYS A 36 -11.17 5.11 4.67
CA LYS A 36 -11.44 3.67 4.81
C LYS A 36 -11.46 2.94 3.46
N ILE A 37 -11.95 3.58 2.41
CA ILE A 37 -12.10 2.96 1.08
C ILE A 37 -10.75 2.67 0.43
N PRO A 38 -9.85 3.66 0.22
CA PRO A 38 -8.53 3.40 -0.35
C PRO A 38 -7.65 2.56 0.59
N LEU A 39 -7.85 2.65 1.92
CA LEU A 39 -7.15 1.77 2.87
C LEU A 39 -7.48 0.29 2.63
N ASN A 40 -8.77 -0.06 2.50
CA ASN A 40 -9.17 -1.42 2.16
C ASN A 40 -8.60 -1.89 0.80
N VAL A 41 -8.42 -0.97 -0.15
CA VAL A 41 -7.83 -1.28 -1.47
C VAL A 41 -6.35 -1.63 -1.31
N ILE A 42 -5.57 -0.83 -0.58
CA ILE A 42 -4.13 -1.09 -0.40
C ILE A 42 -3.86 -2.33 0.47
N GLU A 43 -4.72 -2.61 1.45
CA GLU A 43 -4.70 -3.86 2.22
C GLU A 43 -4.90 -5.09 1.33
N GLU A 44 -5.87 -5.03 0.42
CA GLU A 44 -6.15 -6.11 -0.54
C GLU A 44 -4.98 -6.29 -1.52
N ILE A 45 -4.40 -5.19 -2.04
CA ILE A 45 -3.20 -5.26 -2.88
C ILE A 45 -2.04 -5.91 -2.12
N SER A 46 -1.81 -5.52 -0.87
CA SER A 46 -0.74 -6.09 -0.04
C SER A 46 -0.93 -7.60 0.15
N THR A 47 -2.17 -8.05 0.34
CA THR A 47 -2.51 -9.48 0.47
C THR A 47 -2.28 -10.23 -0.85
N MET A 48 -2.75 -9.67 -1.95
CA MET A 48 -2.62 -10.24 -3.30
C MET A 48 -1.16 -10.42 -3.71
N VAL A 49 -0.31 -9.42 -3.45
CA VAL A 49 1.12 -9.48 -3.76
C VAL A 49 1.82 -10.61 -2.98
N LYS A 50 1.49 -10.77 -1.69
CA LYS A 50 1.97 -11.90 -0.87
C LYS A 50 1.53 -13.25 -1.44
N GLU A 51 0.25 -13.37 -1.81
CA GLU A 51 -0.30 -14.62 -2.37
C GLU A 51 0.33 -14.98 -3.73
N LEU A 52 0.59 -14.00 -4.59
CA LEU A 52 1.29 -14.21 -5.87
C LEU A 52 2.72 -14.68 -5.65
N ALA A 53 3.45 -14.04 -4.73
CA ALA A 53 4.81 -14.43 -4.39
C ALA A 53 4.88 -15.89 -3.89
N ASN A 54 3.92 -16.31 -3.04
CA ASN A 54 3.80 -17.70 -2.58
C ASN A 54 3.59 -18.70 -3.72
N ARG A 55 2.98 -18.26 -4.83
CA ARG A 55 2.78 -19.07 -6.05
C ARG A 55 3.92 -18.93 -7.06
N LYS A 56 5.04 -18.31 -6.67
CA LYS A 56 6.21 -18.00 -7.54
C LYS A 56 5.82 -17.17 -8.77
N LYS A 57 4.81 -16.33 -8.62
CA LYS A 57 4.40 -15.31 -9.60
C LYS A 57 4.74 -13.94 -9.06
N HIS A 58 4.89 -12.97 -9.95
CA HIS A 58 5.22 -11.60 -9.59
C HIS A 58 4.21 -10.64 -10.19
N PHE A 59 3.88 -9.61 -9.41
CA PHE A 59 3.19 -8.45 -9.94
C PHE A 59 4.10 -7.76 -10.96
N PRO A 60 3.59 -7.17 -12.05
CA PRO A 60 4.39 -6.38 -12.97
C PRO A 60 5.18 -5.29 -12.22
N PRO A 61 6.53 -5.26 -12.32
CA PRO A 61 7.36 -4.38 -11.50
C PRO A 61 6.97 -2.90 -11.56
N LEU A 62 6.67 -2.40 -12.77
CA LEU A 62 6.26 -0.99 -12.95
C LEU A 62 4.98 -0.63 -12.20
N GLU A 63 4.00 -1.53 -12.16
CA GLU A 63 2.75 -1.27 -11.44
C GLU A 63 2.96 -1.38 -9.94
N LEU A 64 3.79 -2.33 -9.50
CA LEU A 64 4.10 -2.53 -8.09
C LEU A 64 4.90 -1.35 -7.52
N GLU A 65 5.91 -0.86 -8.25
CA GLU A 65 6.66 0.35 -7.92
C GLU A 65 5.72 1.57 -7.83
N TRP A 66 4.84 1.75 -8.81
CA TRP A 66 3.89 2.86 -8.80
C TRP A 66 2.96 2.79 -7.58
N ILE A 67 2.43 1.61 -7.24
CA ILE A 67 1.56 1.41 -6.08
C ILE A 67 2.33 1.72 -4.79
N THR A 68 3.55 1.19 -4.64
CA THR A 68 4.40 1.42 -3.48
C THR A 68 4.67 2.91 -3.25
N ILE A 69 5.10 3.64 -4.28
CA ILE A 69 5.38 5.08 -4.18
C ILE A 69 4.10 5.85 -3.85
N THR A 70 2.98 5.50 -4.48
CA THR A 70 1.69 6.15 -4.23
C THR A 70 1.22 5.94 -2.80
N ALA A 71 1.30 4.71 -2.30
CA ALA A 71 0.91 4.38 -0.93
C ALA A 71 1.78 5.09 0.11
N PHE A 72 3.10 5.12 -0.12
CA PHE A 72 4.02 5.82 0.78
C PHE A 72 3.75 7.32 0.80
N ASN A 73 3.60 7.96 -0.36
CA ASN A 73 3.32 9.39 -0.46
C ASN A 73 1.98 9.74 0.20
N HIS A 74 0.94 8.91 0.01
CA HIS A 74 -0.32 9.13 0.70
C HIS A 74 -0.18 9.00 2.23
N GLY A 75 0.64 8.06 2.71
CA GLY A 75 1.01 8.00 4.12
C GLY A 75 1.70 9.27 4.62
N VAL A 76 2.58 9.88 3.81
CA VAL A 76 3.22 11.16 4.12
C VAL A 76 2.21 12.32 4.11
N ASP A 77 1.24 12.32 3.18
CA ASP A 77 0.17 13.34 3.15
C ASP A 77 -0.68 13.27 4.44
N LEU A 78 -1.01 12.05 4.89
CA LEU A 78 -1.73 11.80 6.15
C LEU A 78 -0.93 12.26 7.37
N TYR A 79 0.38 12.02 7.38
CA TYR A 79 1.27 12.54 8.41
C TYR A 79 1.22 14.07 8.48
N GLY A 80 1.22 14.74 7.32
CA GLY A 80 1.15 16.20 7.21
C GLY A 80 -0.14 16.82 7.76
N ILE A 81 -1.19 16.02 7.96
CA ILE A 81 -2.47 16.45 8.55
C ILE A 81 -2.73 15.82 9.93
N HIS A 82 -1.70 15.27 10.59
CA HIS A 82 -1.76 14.64 11.92
C HIS A 82 -2.66 13.40 12.02
N GLU A 83 -2.90 12.70 10.90
CA GLU A 83 -3.58 11.40 10.87
C GLU A 83 -2.55 10.27 11.05
N ASP A 84 -1.85 10.27 12.19
CA ASP A 84 -0.66 9.45 12.44
C ASP A 84 -0.92 7.94 12.29
N GLU A 85 -2.04 7.44 12.81
CA GLU A 85 -2.36 6.01 12.73
C GLU A 85 -2.64 5.57 11.28
N LEU A 86 -3.31 6.41 10.49
CA LEU A 86 -3.50 6.14 9.08
C LEU A 86 -2.17 6.23 8.33
N SER A 87 -1.34 7.22 8.65
CA SER A 87 -0.01 7.36 8.05
C SER A 87 0.85 6.11 8.26
N LYS A 88 0.93 5.60 9.50
CA LYS A 88 1.65 4.38 9.86
C LYS A 88 1.11 3.17 9.09
N ALA A 89 -0.21 3.03 8.98
CA ALA A 89 -0.83 1.94 8.22
C ALA A 89 -0.42 1.97 6.74
N TRP A 90 -0.52 3.14 6.10
CA TRP A 90 -0.15 3.31 4.69
C TRP A 90 1.34 3.07 4.44
N ALA A 91 2.21 3.57 5.32
CA ALA A 91 3.65 3.32 5.24
C ALA A 91 3.99 1.82 5.40
N SER A 92 3.33 1.13 6.34
CA SER A 92 3.49 -0.31 6.54
C SER A 92 3.09 -1.12 5.30
N HIS A 93 1.97 -0.75 4.66
CA HIS A 93 1.57 -1.36 3.39
C HIS A 93 2.56 -1.06 2.26
N ALA A 94 3.04 0.17 2.13
CA ALA A 94 4.02 0.53 1.12
C ALA A 94 5.32 -0.28 1.25
N LEU A 95 5.85 -0.41 2.48
CA LEU A 95 7.04 -1.22 2.77
C LEU A 95 6.80 -2.71 2.47
N THR A 96 5.65 -3.23 2.89
CA THR A 96 5.24 -4.61 2.60
C THR A 96 5.21 -4.87 1.08
N ILE A 97 4.69 -3.93 0.29
CA ILE A 97 4.59 -4.07 -1.17
C ILE A 97 5.98 -3.93 -1.81
N ALA A 98 6.80 -2.97 -1.34
CA ALA A 98 8.17 -2.75 -1.81
C ALA A 98 9.04 -4.01 -1.69
N HIS A 99 8.86 -4.76 -0.61
CA HIS A 99 9.55 -6.03 -0.37
C HIS A 99 9.43 -7.03 -1.52
N TYR A 100 8.30 -7.01 -2.24
CA TYR A 100 8.02 -7.92 -3.35
C TYR A 100 8.38 -7.36 -4.74
N LEU A 101 8.99 -6.17 -4.83
CA LEU A 101 9.34 -5.54 -6.10
C LEU A 101 10.42 -6.29 -6.89
N GLY A 102 11.32 -7.00 -6.19
CA GLY A 102 12.41 -7.75 -6.83
C GLY A 102 13.54 -6.85 -7.36
N ASP A 103 13.66 -5.62 -6.86
CA ASP A 103 14.70 -4.64 -7.19
C ASP A 103 15.96 -4.76 -6.32
N GLY A 104 16.12 -5.89 -5.61
CA GLY A 104 17.17 -6.08 -4.61
C GLY A 104 16.92 -5.36 -3.28
N GLY A 105 15.69 -4.88 -3.04
CA GLY A 105 15.31 -4.19 -1.80
C GLY A 105 15.72 -2.71 -1.78
N GLU A 106 16.04 -2.14 -2.94
CA GLU A 106 16.47 -0.76 -3.08
C GLU A 106 15.37 0.22 -2.64
N LEU A 107 14.17 0.07 -3.22
CA LEU A 107 13.04 0.92 -2.91
C LEU A 107 12.60 0.76 -1.46
N GLU A 108 12.53 -0.46 -0.95
CA GLU A 108 12.18 -0.73 0.47
C GLU A 108 13.12 0.02 1.41
N ARG A 109 14.44 -0.08 1.20
CA ARG A 109 15.45 0.61 2.02
C ARG A 109 15.32 2.14 1.95
N GLN A 110 15.07 2.69 0.76
CA GLN A 110 14.88 4.13 0.60
C GLN A 110 13.63 4.63 1.33
N LEU A 111 12.52 3.88 1.27
CA LEU A 111 11.30 4.22 1.99
C LEU A 111 11.47 4.08 3.50
N GLN A 112 12.18 3.05 3.96
CA GLN A 112 12.44 2.85 5.39
C GLN A 112 13.31 3.98 5.96
N ASP A 113 14.37 4.41 5.26
CA ASP A 113 15.17 5.58 5.67
C ASP A 113 14.32 6.85 5.79
N LYS A 114 13.43 7.11 4.82
CA LYS A 114 12.48 8.23 4.89
C LYS A 114 11.51 8.10 6.05
N TYR A 115 10.94 6.91 6.27
CA TYR A 115 9.98 6.65 7.34
C TYR A 115 10.57 6.88 8.72
N THR A 116 11.82 6.46 8.96
CA THR A 116 12.51 6.66 10.26
C THR A 116 12.76 8.13 10.62
N LYS A 117 12.65 9.04 9.65
CA LYS A 117 12.80 10.49 9.87
C LYS A 117 11.49 11.17 10.28
N LEU A 118 10.35 10.48 10.17
CA LEU A 118 9.07 10.97 10.66
C LEU A 118 9.06 10.96 12.18
N LYS A 119 8.54 12.03 12.78
CA LYS A 119 8.40 12.17 14.23
C LYS A 119 6.94 11.99 14.59
N TRP A 120 6.65 10.96 15.37
CA TRP A 120 5.31 10.67 15.85
C TRP A 120 5.12 11.39 17.18
N ASP A 121 3.96 12.02 17.36
CA ASP A 121 3.60 12.56 18.66
C ASP A 121 3.27 11.38 19.58
N ASP A 122 4.30 10.82 20.21
CA ASP A 122 4.09 9.85 21.28
C ASP A 122 3.33 10.60 22.40
N ILE A 123 2.12 10.14 22.72
CA ILE A 123 1.40 10.59 23.92
C ILE A 123 2.21 10.11 25.12
N GLN A 124 3.24 10.86 25.51
CA GLN A 124 3.83 10.78 26.83
C GLN A 124 2.84 11.39 27.81
N ALA A 125 2.38 10.53 28.70
CA ALA A 125 1.49 10.77 29.83
C ALA A 125 1.53 12.21 30.36
N ALA A 126 0.36 12.86 30.35
CA ALA A 126 0.03 13.87 31.32
C ALA A 126 -0.10 13.18 32.70
N ASP A 127 1.03 12.92 33.34
CA ASP A 127 1.13 12.73 34.78
C ASP A 127 1.97 13.90 35.31
N GLU A 128 1.31 15.01 35.60
CA GLU A 128 1.80 16.07 36.50
C GLU A 128 0.65 17.04 36.81
N THR A 129 -0.22 16.67 37.76
CA THR A 129 -0.69 17.59 38.82
C THR A 129 -1.24 16.84 40.02
#